data_AF-A0ABD3ZZ44-F1
#
_entry.id   AF-A0ABD3ZZ44-F1
#
_cell.length_a   1.000
_cell.length_b   1.000
_cell.length_c   1.000
_cell.angle_alpha   90.00
_cell.angle_beta   90.00
_cell.angle_gamma   90.00
#
_symmetry.space_group_name_H-M   'P 1'
#
loop_
_entity.id
_entity.type
_entity.pdbx_description
1 polymer ?
#
loop_
_entity_poly.entity_id
_entity_poly.type
_entity_poly.pdbx_seq_one_letter_code
_entity_poly.pdbx_strand_id
1 'polypeptide(L)'
;MSLNYFDIMVLDCLCKINGERSGSAVFHLFKGKRSSQTIQDAGLFQTAKYFGMAAKCSRSDISASLDKLEKHSYLAPMSESDTYKVTASGAAVLRHALSERPWPVYCHGAHYQQAAGVLWKRLSLLVQVLSHKQQGSRQYIPVTKDHKTLHWVKKYLSRHTDHIEMAKSLFAMLEAHLKKIENKAAQIFVYSLTSHHRIGYTSSQLADTLKEDEWYVYIMFWASVHYFIHSLPECEDALLKDLLSDVHLDNALTESTRKTWQMVKQGFPIQRIAEIRKLKTATIEDHIVEISLHEPAFMINDYVSAEDQLQIAEFAKRMRTNKIKQIRDGLEQRFSYFQIRLALTKQVQQYD
;
A
#
# COMPACT_ATOMS: atom_id res chain seq x y z
N MET A 1 -9.86 13.14 -24.11
CA MET A 1 -8.57 13.01 -23.39
C MET A 1 -8.20 11.55 -23.33
N SER A 2 -6.94 11.19 -23.62
CA SER A 2 -6.44 9.82 -23.44
C SER A 2 -6.48 9.41 -21.96
N LEU A 3 -6.63 8.11 -21.71
CA LEU A 3 -6.48 7.56 -20.35
C LEU A 3 -5.00 7.52 -19.98
N ASN A 4 -4.68 7.88 -18.74
CA ASN A 4 -3.36 7.67 -18.14
C ASN A 4 -3.36 6.40 -17.27
N TYR A 5 -2.21 5.98 -16.76
CA TYR A 5 -2.14 4.74 -15.98
C TYR A 5 -2.89 4.83 -14.64
N PHE A 6 -3.06 6.03 -14.07
CA PHE A 6 -3.91 6.24 -12.89
C PHE A 6 -5.38 5.93 -13.18
N ASP A 7 -5.91 6.33 -14.33
CA ASP A 7 -7.26 5.99 -14.74
C ASP A 7 -7.44 4.48 -14.88
N ILE A 8 -6.42 3.76 -15.37
CA ILE A 8 -6.40 2.30 -15.45
C ILE A 8 -6.42 1.66 -14.06
N MET A 9 -5.65 2.20 -13.11
CA MET A 9 -5.68 1.74 -11.72
C MET A 9 -7.06 1.94 -11.07
N VAL A 10 -7.69 3.10 -11.29
CA VAL A 10 -9.06 3.39 -10.80
C VAL A 10 -10.05 2.40 -11.42
N LEU A 11 -9.94 2.16 -12.73
CA LEU A 11 -10.81 1.24 -13.46
C LEU A 11 -10.66 -0.22 -12.98
N ASP A 12 -9.43 -0.72 -12.72
CA ASP A 12 -9.21 -2.06 -12.14
C ASP A 12 -9.87 -2.17 -10.76
N CYS A 13 -9.73 -1.15 -9.91
CA CYS A 13 -10.35 -1.15 -8.59
C CYS A 13 -11.87 -1.21 -8.69
N LEU A 14 -12.49 -0.38 -9.53
CA LEU A 14 -13.94 -0.34 -9.70
C LEU A 14 -14.48 -1.62 -10.37
N CYS A 15 -13.70 -2.23 -11.26
CA CYS A 15 -14.03 -3.53 -11.86
C CYS A 15 -14.16 -4.61 -10.78
N LYS A 16 -13.20 -4.65 -9.85
CA LYS A 16 -13.18 -5.64 -8.77
C LYS A 16 -14.17 -5.35 -7.64
N ILE A 17 -14.37 -4.08 -7.31
CA ILE A 17 -15.36 -3.65 -6.31
C ILE A 17 -16.78 -3.88 -6.82
N ASN A 18 -17.03 -3.74 -8.12
CA ASN A 18 -18.30 -4.07 -8.77
C ASN A 18 -19.53 -3.46 -8.08
N GLY A 19 -19.48 -2.17 -7.74
CA GLY A 19 -20.59 -1.44 -7.12
C GLY A 19 -20.79 -1.65 -5.62
N GLU A 20 -19.93 -2.43 -4.95
CA GLU A 20 -20.04 -2.71 -3.51
C GLU A 20 -19.54 -1.56 -2.62
N ARG A 21 -18.70 -0.68 -3.16
CA ARG A 21 -18.13 0.49 -2.47
C ARG A 21 -18.14 1.70 -3.39
N SER A 22 -18.11 2.89 -2.79
CA SER A 22 -18.09 4.13 -3.54
C SER A 22 -16.70 4.50 -4.08
N GLY A 23 -16.61 5.48 -4.97
CA GLY A 23 -15.36 6.04 -5.46
C GLY A 23 -14.42 6.51 -4.33
N SER A 24 -14.99 6.97 -3.21
CA SER A 24 -14.21 7.32 -2.02
C SER A 24 -13.45 6.12 -1.41
N ALA A 25 -13.88 4.87 -1.61
CA ALA A 25 -13.13 3.71 -1.15
C ALA A 25 -11.83 3.54 -1.94
N VAL A 26 -11.86 3.76 -3.27
CA VAL A 26 -10.66 3.76 -4.13
C VAL A 26 -9.70 4.86 -3.70
N PHE A 27 -10.20 6.06 -3.39
CA PHE A 27 -9.38 7.14 -2.83
C PHE A 27 -8.68 6.70 -1.53
N HIS A 28 -9.41 6.13 -0.58
CA HIS A 28 -8.84 5.71 0.70
C HIS A 28 -7.82 4.57 0.57
N LEU A 29 -8.07 3.63 -0.35
CA LEU A 29 -7.15 2.56 -0.71
C LEU A 29 -5.83 3.15 -1.25
N PHE A 30 -5.90 4.02 -2.25
CA PHE A 30 -4.74 4.65 -2.88
C PHE A 30 -3.93 5.50 -1.90
N LYS A 31 -4.59 6.17 -0.96
CA LYS A 31 -3.92 6.91 0.14
C LYS A 31 -3.25 5.99 1.16
N GLY A 32 -3.60 4.72 1.19
CA GLY A 32 -3.13 3.76 2.19
C GLY A 32 -3.75 4.03 3.56
N LYS A 33 -5.00 4.48 3.61
CA LYS A 33 -5.70 4.74 4.87
C LYS A 33 -5.83 3.43 5.65
N ARG A 34 -5.18 3.36 6.82
CA ARG A 34 -5.22 2.19 7.71
C ARG A 34 -6.48 2.18 8.60
N SER A 35 -7.65 2.35 8.00
CA SER A 35 -8.89 1.95 8.66
C SER A 35 -9.12 0.47 8.39
N SER A 36 -9.57 -0.23 9.42
CA SER A 36 -10.11 -1.59 9.38
C SER A 36 -10.96 -1.88 8.13
N GLN A 37 -11.88 -0.99 7.74
CA GLN A 37 -12.69 -1.13 6.52
C GLN A 37 -11.84 -1.11 5.24
N THR A 38 -10.88 -0.19 5.12
CA THR A 38 -10.03 -0.08 3.91
C THR A 38 -9.11 -1.28 3.78
N ILE A 39 -8.57 -1.78 4.91
CA ILE A 39 -7.74 -3.00 4.94
C ILE A 39 -8.59 -4.22 4.56
N GLN A 40 -9.77 -4.37 5.16
CA GLN A 40 -10.70 -5.45 4.85
C GLN A 40 -11.11 -5.44 3.36
N ASP A 41 -11.54 -4.29 2.86
CA ASP A 41 -11.97 -4.11 1.47
C ASP A 41 -10.82 -4.37 0.49
N ALA A 42 -9.58 -4.01 0.84
CA ALA A 42 -8.41 -4.26 0.01
C ALA A 42 -8.19 -5.75 -0.26
N GLY A 43 -8.35 -6.60 0.77
CA GLY A 43 -8.26 -8.05 0.63
C GLY A 43 -9.52 -8.63 -0.03
N LEU A 44 -10.70 -8.24 0.45
CA LEU A 44 -11.99 -8.73 -0.05
C LEU A 44 -12.16 -8.53 -1.56
N PHE A 45 -11.75 -7.38 -2.08
CA PHE A 45 -11.86 -7.05 -3.50
C PHE A 45 -10.56 -7.30 -4.28
N GLN A 46 -9.54 -7.95 -3.71
CA GLN A 46 -8.27 -8.21 -4.40
C GLN A 46 -7.62 -6.93 -4.99
N THR A 47 -7.69 -5.83 -4.23
CA THR A 47 -7.16 -4.51 -4.58
C THR A 47 -5.96 -4.09 -3.73
N ALA A 48 -5.48 -4.97 -2.85
CA ALA A 48 -4.36 -4.76 -1.94
C ALA A 48 -3.05 -4.28 -2.59
N LYS A 49 -2.78 -4.71 -3.82
CA LYS A 49 -1.62 -4.25 -4.61
C LYS A 49 -1.59 -2.72 -4.78
N TYR A 50 -2.74 -2.04 -4.73
CA TYR A 50 -2.85 -0.59 -4.85
C TYR A 50 -2.79 0.17 -3.52
N PHE A 51 -2.75 -0.53 -2.39
CA PHE A 51 -2.81 0.09 -1.06
C PHE A 51 -1.63 1.04 -0.84
N GLY A 52 -1.92 2.33 -0.64
CA GLY A 52 -0.89 3.35 -0.41
C GLY A 52 -0.06 3.73 -1.63
N MET A 53 -0.35 3.17 -2.81
CA MET A 53 0.44 3.41 -4.01
C MET A 53 0.33 4.84 -4.52
N ALA A 54 -0.75 5.58 -4.23
CA ALA A 54 -0.90 6.97 -4.65
C ALA A 54 -1.15 7.89 -3.45
N ALA A 55 -0.25 7.84 -2.45
CA ALA A 55 -0.37 8.61 -1.20
C ALA A 55 -0.53 10.13 -1.38
N LYS A 56 -0.10 10.68 -2.51
CA LYS A 56 -0.23 12.11 -2.85
C LYS A 56 -1.52 12.46 -3.59
N CYS A 57 -2.32 11.49 -4.01
CA CYS A 57 -3.57 11.79 -4.72
C CYS A 57 -4.52 12.61 -3.84
N SER A 58 -5.31 13.43 -4.51
CA SER A 58 -6.37 14.26 -3.97
C SER A 58 -7.74 13.66 -4.30
N ARG A 59 -8.80 14.17 -3.66
CA ARG A 59 -10.17 13.79 -4.04
C ARG A 59 -10.52 14.28 -5.45
N SER A 60 -9.98 15.42 -5.87
CA SER A 60 -10.16 15.95 -7.23
C SER A 60 -9.52 15.06 -8.28
N ASP A 61 -8.38 14.40 -8.00
CA ASP A 61 -7.77 13.47 -8.96
C ASP A 61 -8.68 12.27 -9.22
N ILE A 62 -9.29 11.72 -8.16
CA ILE A 62 -10.25 10.61 -8.27
C ILE A 62 -11.51 11.08 -9.00
N SER A 63 -12.08 12.22 -8.63
CA SER A 63 -13.27 12.77 -9.31
C SER A 63 -13.00 12.99 -10.81
N ALA A 64 -11.86 13.58 -11.16
CA ALA A 64 -11.48 13.80 -12.55
C ALA A 64 -11.29 12.49 -13.34
N SER A 65 -10.78 11.45 -12.67
CA SER A 65 -10.66 10.11 -13.27
C SER A 65 -12.02 9.47 -13.50
N LEU A 66 -12.92 9.51 -12.51
CA LEU A 66 -14.31 9.02 -12.63
C LEU A 66 -15.03 9.73 -13.77
N ASP A 67 -15.02 11.06 -13.79
CA ASP A 67 -15.64 11.87 -14.86
C ASP A 67 -15.10 11.50 -16.24
N LYS A 68 -13.80 11.23 -16.36
CA LYS A 68 -13.16 10.83 -17.61
C LYS A 68 -13.63 9.45 -18.05
N LEU A 69 -13.64 8.48 -17.14
CA LEU A 69 -14.06 7.11 -17.40
C LEU A 69 -15.56 7.02 -17.75
N GLU A 70 -16.40 7.83 -17.11
CA GLU A 70 -17.83 7.97 -17.43
C GLU A 70 -18.04 8.59 -18.82
N LYS A 71 -17.33 9.67 -19.16
CA LYS A 71 -17.41 10.32 -20.49
C LYS A 71 -17.05 9.36 -21.63
N HIS A 72 -16.16 8.41 -21.38
CA HIS A 72 -15.79 7.35 -22.33
C HIS A 72 -16.73 6.14 -22.31
N SER A 73 -17.80 6.17 -21.50
CA SER A 73 -18.73 5.06 -21.30
C SER A 73 -18.06 3.77 -20.78
N TYR A 74 -16.95 3.90 -20.04
CA TYR A 74 -16.26 2.78 -19.38
C TYR A 74 -16.85 2.46 -18.01
N LEU A 75 -17.53 3.43 -17.39
CA LEU A 75 -18.29 3.28 -16.16
C LEU A 75 -19.75 3.63 -16.41
N ALA A 76 -20.63 2.92 -15.72
CA ALA A 76 -22.04 3.26 -15.57
C ALA A 76 -22.33 3.56 -14.09
N PRO A 77 -22.90 4.73 -13.75
CA PRO A 77 -23.31 5.02 -12.39
C PRO A 77 -24.45 4.09 -11.96
N MET A 78 -24.48 3.74 -10.68
CA MET A 78 -25.54 2.92 -10.09
C MET A 78 -26.53 3.77 -9.28
N SER A 79 -27.61 3.16 -8.81
CA SER A 79 -28.67 3.83 -8.03
C SER A 79 -28.19 4.42 -6.70
N GLU A 80 -27.13 3.85 -6.12
CA GLU A 80 -26.48 4.42 -4.93
C GLU A 80 -25.46 5.48 -5.36
N SER A 81 -25.47 6.64 -4.68
CA SER A 81 -24.57 7.76 -4.98
C SER A 81 -23.10 7.34 -4.94
N ASP A 82 -22.33 7.76 -5.94
CA ASP A 82 -20.87 7.54 -6.04
C ASP A 82 -20.47 6.05 -6.15
N THR A 83 -21.37 5.17 -6.60
CA THR A 83 -21.05 3.76 -6.91
C THR A 83 -21.18 3.48 -8.41
N TYR A 84 -20.31 2.59 -8.90
CA TYR A 84 -20.09 2.41 -10.33
C TYR A 84 -20.01 0.94 -10.70
N LYS A 85 -20.47 0.62 -11.92
CA LYS A 85 -20.24 -0.66 -12.58
C LYS A 85 -19.43 -0.44 -13.85
N VAL A 86 -18.41 -1.26 -14.04
CA VAL A 86 -17.61 -1.25 -15.27
C VAL A 86 -18.43 -1.84 -16.42
N THR A 87 -18.46 -1.13 -17.55
CA THR A 87 -19.17 -1.57 -18.76
C THR A 87 -18.34 -2.61 -19.52
N ALA A 88 -18.95 -3.27 -20.52
CA ALA A 88 -18.22 -4.21 -21.38
C ALA A 88 -17.04 -3.55 -22.12
N SER A 89 -17.20 -2.30 -22.58
CA SER A 89 -16.14 -1.52 -23.20
C SER A 89 -15.05 -1.15 -22.19
N GLY A 90 -15.42 -0.74 -20.97
CA GLY A 90 -14.46 -0.46 -19.89
C GLY A 90 -13.61 -1.68 -19.56
N ALA A 91 -14.22 -2.86 -19.45
CA ALA A 91 -13.50 -4.10 -19.20
C ALA A 91 -12.55 -4.48 -20.35
N ALA A 92 -12.95 -4.24 -21.60
CA ALA A 92 -12.09 -4.49 -22.76
C ALA A 92 -10.87 -3.57 -22.79
N VAL A 93 -11.07 -2.26 -22.54
CA VAL A 93 -9.98 -1.28 -22.48
C VAL A 93 -9.04 -1.56 -21.32
N LEU A 94 -9.57 -1.94 -20.16
CA LEU A 94 -8.77 -2.36 -19.01
C LEU A 94 -7.86 -3.55 -19.36
N ARG A 95 -8.41 -4.60 -19.99
CA ARG A 95 -7.62 -5.77 -20.40
C ARG A 95 -6.53 -5.40 -21.41
N HIS A 96 -6.86 -4.58 -22.40
CA HIS A 96 -5.89 -4.11 -23.39
C HIS A 96 -4.76 -3.32 -22.72
N ALA A 97 -5.09 -2.32 -21.90
CA ALA A 97 -4.11 -1.48 -21.23
C ALA A 97 -3.17 -2.30 -20.32
N LEU A 98 -3.71 -3.28 -19.57
CA LEU A 98 -2.90 -4.16 -18.73
C LEU A 98 -2.14 -5.24 -19.50
N SER A 99 -2.53 -5.56 -20.74
CA SER A 99 -1.71 -6.42 -21.62
C SER A 99 -0.51 -5.68 -22.19
N GLU A 100 -0.66 -4.40 -22.55
CA GLU A 100 0.45 -3.58 -23.05
C GLU A 100 1.40 -3.17 -21.93
N ARG A 101 0.84 -2.84 -20.77
CA ARG A 101 1.58 -2.36 -19.58
C ARG A 101 1.13 -3.14 -18.34
N PRO A 102 1.57 -4.40 -18.19
CA PRO A 102 1.22 -5.22 -17.05
C PRO A 102 1.58 -4.54 -15.73
N TRP A 103 0.78 -4.82 -14.70
CA TRP A 103 1.14 -4.41 -13.36
C TRP A 103 2.44 -5.12 -12.94
N PRO A 104 3.47 -4.42 -12.43
CA PRO A 104 4.76 -5.04 -12.17
C PRO A 104 4.67 -6.12 -11.09
N VAL A 105 5.33 -7.26 -11.33
CA VAL A 105 5.22 -8.49 -10.51
C VAL A 105 5.49 -8.24 -9.02
N TYR A 106 6.56 -7.51 -8.71
CA TYR A 106 6.94 -7.25 -7.31
C TYR A 106 6.20 -6.06 -6.68
N CYS A 107 5.30 -5.39 -7.41
CA CYS A 107 4.64 -4.19 -6.94
C CYS A 107 3.41 -4.54 -6.10
N HIS A 108 3.56 -4.62 -4.78
CA HIS A 108 2.44 -4.84 -3.88
C HIS A 108 2.38 -3.82 -2.74
N GLY A 109 1.47 -2.85 -2.86
CA GLY A 109 1.35 -1.73 -1.93
C GLY A 109 1.12 -2.13 -0.47
N ALA A 110 0.21 -3.09 -0.23
CA ALA A 110 -0.07 -3.55 1.13
C ALA A 110 1.14 -4.22 1.81
N HIS A 111 2.01 -4.89 1.03
CA HIS A 111 3.18 -5.60 1.58
C HIS A 111 4.36 -4.67 1.79
N TYR A 112 4.65 -3.81 0.80
CA TYR A 112 5.96 -3.18 0.73
C TYR A 112 5.95 -1.67 0.94
N GLN A 113 4.84 -0.97 0.66
CA GLN A 113 4.87 0.49 0.50
C GLN A 113 5.32 1.26 1.75
N GLN A 114 4.98 0.76 2.94
CA GLN A 114 5.42 1.40 4.20
C GLN A 114 6.95 1.34 4.33
N ALA A 115 7.53 0.15 4.14
CA ALA A 115 8.97 -0.05 4.21
C ALA A 115 9.69 0.63 3.03
N ALA A 116 9.08 0.63 1.85
CA ALA A 116 9.61 1.23 0.63
C ALA A 116 9.89 2.72 0.82
N GLY A 117 8.96 3.44 1.46
CA GLY A 117 9.14 4.85 1.78
C GLY A 117 10.34 5.11 2.70
N VAL A 118 10.65 4.20 3.63
CA VAL A 118 11.82 4.30 4.52
C VAL A 118 13.10 3.94 3.77
N LEU A 119 13.09 2.80 3.07
CA LEU A 119 14.22 2.32 2.28
C LEU A 119 14.68 3.39 1.29
N TRP A 120 13.78 3.92 0.48
CA TRP A 120 14.12 4.91 -0.54
C TRP A 120 14.72 6.17 0.06
N LYS A 121 14.14 6.71 1.14
CA LYS A 121 14.66 7.92 1.79
C LYS A 121 16.08 7.73 2.33
N ARG A 122 16.34 6.58 2.98
CA ARG A 122 17.67 6.27 3.53
C ARG A 122 18.68 6.00 2.43
N LEU A 123 18.32 5.17 1.46
CA LEU A 123 19.16 4.79 0.33
C LEU A 123 19.54 6.01 -0.52
N SER A 124 18.57 6.82 -0.95
CA SER A 124 18.82 8.00 -1.79
C SER A 124 19.71 9.03 -1.08
N LEU A 125 19.50 9.26 0.23
CA LEU A 125 20.36 10.14 1.00
C LEU A 125 21.77 9.54 1.15
N LEU A 126 21.89 8.23 1.43
CA LEU A 126 23.18 7.56 1.56
C LEU A 126 23.99 7.64 0.25
N VAL A 127 23.36 7.38 -0.90
CA VAL A 127 23.96 7.54 -2.23
C VAL A 127 24.46 8.97 -2.42
N GLN A 128 23.64 9.98 -2.10
CA GLN A 128 24.04 11.39 -2.22
C GLN A 128 25.27 11.69 -1.34
N VAL A 129 25.24 11.28 -0.07
CA VAL A 129 26.33 11.57 0.89
C VAL A 129 27.64 10.94 0.44
N LEU A 130 27.61 9.66 0.05
CA LEU A 130 28.80 8.93 -0.40
C LEU A 130 29.35 9.50 -1.71
N SER A 131 28.48 9.88 -2.65
CA SER A 131 28.88 10.53 -3.89
C SER A 131 29.59 11.88 -3.65
N HIS A 132 29.08 12.73 -2.75
CA HIS A 132 29.75 13.98 -2.40
C HIS A 132 31.08 13.74 -1.66
N LYS A 133 31.14 12.75 -0.77
CA LYS A 133 32.37 12.38 -0.05
C LYS A 133 33.49 11.92 -0.99
N GLN A 134 33.17 11.10 -1.99
CA GLN A 134 34.14 10.65 -2.99
C GLN A 134 34.74 11.81 -3.80
N GLN A 135 33.98 12.90 -3.97
CA GLN A 135 34.41 14.12 -4.66
C GLN A 135 35.02 15.19 -3.73
N GLY A 136 35.24 14.85 -2.45
CA GLY A 136 35.80 15.79 -1.46
C GLY A 136 34.85 16.93 -1.06
N SER A 137 33.59 16.89 -1.49
CA SER A 137 32.60 17.93 -1.24
C SER A 137 31.91 17.72 0.10
N ARG A 138 32.01 18.71 1.00
CA ARG A 138 31.36 18.69 2.33
C ARG A 138 30.08 19.53 2.40
N GLN A 139 29.81 20.35 1.39
CA GLN A 139 28.67 21.25 1.34
C GLN A 139 27.70 20.79 0.26
N TYR A 140 26.51 20.38 0.67
CA TYR A 140 25.40 20.05 -0.22
C TYR A 140 24.08 20.15 0.53
N ILE A 141 22.99 20.31 -0.23
CA ILE A 141 21.63 20.29 0.30
C ILE A 141 21.14 18.83 0.27
N PRO A 142 20.76 18.24 1.42
CA PRO A 142 20.25 16.87 1.46
C PRO A 142 18.99 16.69 0.59
N VAL A 143 18.83 15.53 -0.06
CA VAL A 143 17.64 15.19 -0.87
C VAL A 143 16.33 15.20 -0.09
N THR A 144 16.42 15.15 1.25
CA THR A 144 15.28 15.03 2.15
C THR A 144 15.41 16.01 3.31
N LYS A 145 14.27 16.56 3.76
CA LYS A 145 14.16 17.36 4.99
C LYS A 145 13.74 16.54 6.20
N ASP A 146 13.53 15.22 6.03
CA ASP A 146 13.07 14.35 7.12
C ASP A 146 14.17 14.15 8.18
N HIS A 147 14.00 14.76 9.35
CA HIS A 147 14.96 14.69 10.45
C HIS A 147 15.25 13.26 10.91
N LYS A 148 14.28 12.35 10.87
CA LYS A 148 14.48 10.94 11.24
C LYS A 148 15.45 10.26 10.27
N THR A 149 15.24 10.41 8.97
CA THR A 149 16.15 9.89 7.94
C THR A 149 17.55 10.51 8.05
N LEU A 150 17.64 11.84 8.20
CA LEU A 150 18.92 12.55 8.33
C LEU A 150 19.72 12.05 9.54
N HIS A 151 19.07 11.90 10.69
CA HIS A 151 19.70 11.36 11.90
C HIS A 151 20.16 9.91 11.71
N TRP A 152 19.30 9.07 11.11
CA TRP A 152 19.62 7.66 10.86
C TRP A 152 20.86 7.53 9.97
N VAL A 153 20.93 8.22 8.83
CA VAL A 153 22.08 8.14 7.90
C VAL A 153 23.36 8.67 8.55
N LYS A 154 23.30 9.75 9.33
CA LYS A 154 24.46 10.24 10.09
C LYS A 154 24.99 9.21 11.07
N LYS A 155 24.10 8.56 11.83
CA LYS A 155 24.45 7.51 12.80
C LYS A 155 24.99 6.26 12.11
N TYR A 156 24.46 5.92 10.94
CA TYR A 156 24.93 4.80 10.12
C TYR A 156 26.36 5.04 9.62
N LEU A 157 26.63 6.23 9.08
CA LEU A 157 27.96 6.65 8.61
C LEU A 157 28.99 6.81 9.73
N SER A 158 28.58 7.14 10.96
CA SER A 158 29.51 7.23 12.10
C SER A 158 29.95 5.86 12.61
N ARG A 159 29.12 4.82 12.42
CA ARG A 159 29.43 3.44 12.81
C ARG A 159 30.33 2.72 11.81
N HIS A 160 30.34 3.17 10.56
CA HIS A 160 31.12 2.60 9.48
C HIS A 160 32.12 3.64 8.97
N THR A 161 33.38 3.55 9.39
CA THR A 161 34.38 4.60 9.12
C THR A 161 34.97 4.54 7.72
N ASP A 162 34.96 3.37 7.06
CA ASP A 162 35.43 3.23 5.68
C ASP A 162 34.32 3.58 4.68
N HIS A 163 34.20 4.86 4.38
CA HIS A 163 33.20 5.37 3.43
C HIS A 163 33.53 5.04 1.97
N ILE A 164 34.78 4.71 1.66
CA ILE A 164 35.19 4.31 0.30
C ILE A 164 34.67 2.89 0.04
N GLU A 165 34.93 1.97 0.96
CA GLU A 165 34.46 0.60 0.84
C GLU A 165 32.93 0.51 0.89
N MET A 166 32.28 1.29 1.76
CA MET A 166 30.83 1.38 1.77
C MET A 166 30.25 1.83 0.42
N ALA A 167 30.88 2.81 -0.25
CA ALA A 167 30.41 3.27 -1.55
C ALA A 167 30.57 2.21 -2.65
N LYS A 168 31.67 1.43 -2.62
CA LYS A 168 31.87 0.30 -3.54
C LYS A 168 30.85 -0.81 -3.29
N SER A 169 30.64 -1.20 -2.04
CA SER A 169 29.66 -2.19 -1.63
C SER A 169 28.23 -1.76 -2.01
N LEU A 170 27.89 -0.49 -1.80
CA LEU A 170 26.61 0.08 -2.21
C LEU A 170 26.41 0.02 -3.73
N PHE A 171 27.44 0.39 -4.50
CA PHE A 171 27.39 0.30 -5.96
C PHE A 171 27.20 -1.14 -6.44
N ALA A 172 28.01 -2.08 -5.92
CA ALA A 172 27.94 -3.49 -6.28
C ALA A 172 26.57 -4.10 -5.97
N MET A 173 26.02 -3.80 -4.78
CA MET A 173 24.67 -4.22 -4.39
C MET A 173 23.61 -3.66 -5.35
N LEU A 174 23.62 -2.34 -5.60
CA LEU A 174 22.67 -1.72 -6.52
C LEU A 174 22.77 -2.33 -7.93
N GLU A 175 23.97 -2.51 -8.45
CA GLU A 175 24.19 -3.12 -9.77
C GLU A 175 23.66 -4.56 -9.83
N ALA A 176 23.95 -5.38 -8.82
CA ALA A 176 23.52 -6.77 -8.76
C ALA A 176 21.99 -6.92 -8.71
N HIS A 177 21.30 -6.09 -7.94
CA HIS A 177 19.83 -6.11 -7.86
C HIS A 177 19.17 -5.48 -9.08
N LEU A 178 19.69 -4.37 -9.61
CA LEU A 178 19.08 -3.69 -10.76
C LEU A 178 19.24 -4.46 -12.07
N LYS A 179 20.25 -5.34 -12.19
CA LYS A 179 20.37 -6.27 -13.33
C LYS A 179 19.30 -7.37 -13.35
N LYS A 180 18.59 -7.60 -12.25
CA LYS A 180 17.54 -8.64 -12.12
C LYS A 180 16.13 -8.13 -12.44
N ILE A 181 15.97 -6.83 -12.71
CA ILE A 181 14.70 -6.22 -13.09
C ILE A 181 14.76 -5.68 -14.52
N GLU A 182 13.62 -5.30 -15.09
CA GLU A 182 13.55 -4.74 -16.44
C GLU A 182 14.44 -3.50 -16.60
N ASN A 183 15.15 -3.39 -17.72
CA ASN A 183 16.05 -2.26 -18.02
C ASN A 183 15.37 -0.89 -17.86
N LYS A 184 14.10 -0.75 -18.29
CA LYS A 184 13.34 0.50 -18.12
C LYS A 184 13.15 0.83 -16.64
N ALA A 185 12.82 -0.16 -15.81
CA ALA A 185 12.66 0.00 -14.36
C ALA A 185 13.99 0.40 -13.70
N ALA A 186 15.07 -0.29 -14.04
CA ALA A 186 16.42 0.00 -13.55
C ALA A 186 16.86 1.42 -13.94
N GLN A 187 16.62 1.83 -15.18
CA GLN A 187 16.89 3.18 -15.65
C GLN A 187 16.11 4.21 -14.84
N ILE A 188 14.79 4.05 -14.67
CA ILE A 188 13.96 4.95 -13.87
C ILE A 188 14.55 5.09 -12.45
N PHE A 189 14.84 3.98 -11.79
CA PHE A 189 15.43 3.98 -10.44
C PHE A 189 16.75 4.76 -10.36
N VAL A 190 17.69 4.48 -11.27
CA VAL A 190 19.02 5.12 -11.28
C VAL A 190 18.92 6.61 -11.58
N TYR A 191 18.05 7.03 -12.50
CA TYR A 191 17.87 8.44 -12.82
C TYR A 191 17.11 9.20 -11.73
N SER A 192 16.34 8.53 -10.88
CA SER A 192 15.74 9.12 -9.67
C SER A 192 16.74 9.38 -8.55
N LEU A 193 17.95 8.82 -8.59
CA LEU A 193 19.00 9.09 -7.60
C LEU A 193 19.68 10.44 -7.84
N THR A 194 19.91 11.17 -6.75
CA THR A 194 20.75 12.38 -6.72
C THR A 194 22.17 12.01 -6.33
N SER A 195 23.13 12.47 -7.13
CA SER A 195 24.57 12.34 -6.89
C SER A 195 25.20 13.72 -6.71
N HIS A 196 26.52 13.75 -6.57
CA HIS A 196 27.29 15.00 -6.58
C HIS A 196 27.11 15.80 -7.89
N HIS A 197 27.01 15.12 -9.03
CA HIS A 197 26.98 15.77 -10.35
C HIS A 197 25.58 16.05 -10.88
N ARG A 198 24.55 15.35 -10.37
CA ARG A 198 23.21 15.39 -10.96
C ARG A 198 22.13 15.29 -9.89
N ILE A 199 21.14 16.17 -9.99
CA ILE A 199 19.88 16.06 -9.25
C ILE A 199 19.05 14.93 -9.87
N GLY A 200 18.52 14.03 -9.05
CA GLY A 200 17.63 12.97 -9.49
C GLY A 200 16.37 13.52 -10.15
N TYR A 201 15.92 12.87 -11.21
CA TYR A 201 14.74 13.28 -11.98
C TYR A 201 13.43 12.92 -11.27
N THR A 202 12.42 13.77 -11.44
CA THR A 202 11.05 13.48 -11.01
C THR A 202 10.36 12.50 -11.97
N SER A 203 9.25 11.90 -11.53
CA SER A 203 8.43 11.03 -12.39
C SER A 203 8.00 11.75 -13.68
N SER A 204 7.57 13.01 -13.61
CA SER A 204 7.23 13.83 -14.77
C SER A 204 8.42 14.04 -15.72
N GLN A 205 9.60 14.41 -15.22
CA GLN A 205 10.79 14.58 -16.07
C GLN A 205 11.23 13.28 -16.76
N LEU A 206 11.12 12.16 -16.04
CA LEU A 206 11.40 10.83 -16.59
C LEU A 206 10.37 10.43 -17.64
N ALA A 207 9.10 10.70 -17.39
CA ALA A 207 8.00 10.43 -18.32
C ALA A 207 8.19 11.18 -19.64
N ASP A 208 8.55 12.45 -19.59
CA ASP A 208 8.85 13.26 -20.78
C ASP A 208 10.05 12.69 -21.55
N THR A 209 11.12 12.35 -20.85
CA THR A 209 12.36 11.80 -21.45
C THR A 209 12.12 10.44 -22.10
N LEU A 210 11.35 9.58 -21.44
CA LEU A 210 11.02 8.23 -21.90
C LEU A 210 9.84 8.19 -22.86
N LYS A 211 9.16 9.33 -23.09
CA LYS A 211 7.90 9.44 -23.84
C LYS A 211 6.85 8.44 -23.35
N GLU A 212 6.68 8.39 -22.04
CA GLU A 212 5.83 7.41 -21.36
C GLU A 212 4.84 8.12 -20.44
N ASP A 213 3.83 7.39 -19.98
CA ASP A 213 2.88 7.89 -18.99
C ASP A 213 3.53 8.14 -17.62
N GLU A 214 3.29 9.30 -17.01
CA GLU A 214 3.89 9.68 -15.72
C GLU A 214 3.52 8.71 -14.60
N TRP A 215 2.25 8.27 -14.55
CA TRP A 215 1.81 7.33 -13.53
C TRP A 215 2.41 5.95 -13.74
N TYR A 216 2.58 5.51 -14.98
CA TYR A 216 3.30 4.27 -15.27
C TYR A 216 4.75 4.34 -14.80
N VAL A 217 5.48 5.42 -15.12
CA VAL A 217 6.85 5.65 -14.64
C VAL A 217 6.92 5.67 -13.11
N TYR A 218 5.96 6.34 -12.46
CA TYR A 218 5.85 6.36 -11.01
C TYR A 218 5.64 4.96 -10.41
N ILE A 219 4.79 4.12 -11.01
CA ILE A 219 4.58 2.75 -10.57
C ILE A 219 5.82 1.88 -10.79
N MET A 220 6.50 2.00 -11.95
CA MET A 220 7.75 1.28 -12.23
C MET A 220 8.87 1.64 -11.25
N PHE A 221 8.95 2.91 -10.85
CA PHE A 221 9.85 3.35 -9.80
C PHE A 221 9.58 2.62 -8.47
N TRP A 222 8.33 2.66 -7.98
CA TRP A 222 8.00 1.99 -6.71
C TRP A 222 8.10 0.48 -6.79
N ALA A 223 7.77 -0.12 -7.94
CA ALA A 223 7.99 -1.54 -8.19
C ALA A 223 9.46 -1.93 -8.03
N SER A 224 10.38 -1.08 -8.49
CA SER A 224 11.82 -1.28 -8.31
C SER A 224 12.20 -1.24 -6.82
N VAL A 225 11.66 -0.29 -6.05
CA VAL A 225 11.90 -0.23 -4.59
C VAL A 225 11.28 -1.44 -3.86
N HIS A 226 10.09 -1.88 -4.27
CA HIS A 226 9.43 -3.05 -3.71
C HIS A 226 10.22 -4.32 -3.98
N TYR A 227 10.84 -4.45 -5.16
CA TYR A 227 11.73 -5.55 -5.48
C TYR A 227 12.90 -5.67 -4.48
N PHE A 228 13.54 -4.57 -4.10
CA PHE A 228 14.60 -4.59 -3.08
C PHE A 228 14.11 -5.11 -1.72
N ILE A 229 12.86 -4.85 -1.36
CA ILE A 229 12.30 -5.34 -0.08
C ILE A 229 11.94 -6.82 -0.22
N HIS A 230 11.33 -7.19 -1.34
CA HIS A 230 10.98 -8.57 -1.64
C HIS A 230 12.21 -9.49 -1.65
N SER A 231 13.38 -8.99 -2.11
CA SER A 231 14.61 -9.79 -2.15
C SER A 231 15.32 -9.93 -0.80
N LEU A 232 14.93 -9.18 0.25
CA LEU A 232 15.62 -9.19 1.56
C LEU A 232 15.77 -10.56 2.23
N PRO A 233 14.75 -11.45 2.23
CA PRO A 233 14.87 -12.74 2.92
C PRO A 233 16.01 -13.61 2.38
N GLU A 234 16.27 -13.54 1.07
CA GLU A 234 17.32 -14.31 0.36
C GLU A 234 18.61 -13.50 0.15
N CYS A 235 18.62 -12.24 0.58
CA CYS A 235 19.73 -11.33 0.32
C CYS A 235 20.88 -11.54 1.31
N GLU A 236 22.12 -11.61 0.82
CA GLU A 236 23.32 -11.62 1.67
C GLU A 236 23.85 -10.21 1.97
N ASP A 237 23.37 -9.18 1.26
CA ASP A 237 23.84 -7.80 1.41
C ASP A 237 23.46 -7.21 2.77
N ALA A 238 24.42 -7.18 3.69
CA ALA A 238 24.27 -6.58 5.02
C ALA A 238 23.82 -5.12 4.93
N LEU A 239 24.32 -4.36 3.95
CA LEU A 239 23.95 -2.94 3.75
C LEU A 239 22.45 -2.78 3.51
N LEU A 240 21.86 -3.62 2.66
CA LEU A 240 20.43 -3.52 2.34
C LEU A 240 19.56 -3.88 3.55
N LYS A 241 19.96 -4.91 4.31
CA LYS A 241 19.30 -5.28 5.58
C LYS A 241 19.40 -4.15 6.60
N ASP A 242 20.56 -3.53 6.73
CA ASP A 242 20.79 -2.45 7.68
C ASP A 242 19.90 -1.24 7.42
N LEU A 243 19.68 -0.88 6.15
CA LEU A 243 18.78 0.21 5.74
C LEU A 243 17.35 0.05 6.29
N LEU A 244 16.95 -1.16 6.65
CA LEU A 244 15.63 -1.49 7.21
C LEU A 244 15.70 -2.19 8.58
N SER A 245 16.85 -2.16 9.26
CA SER A 245 17.09 -2.86 10.54
C SER A 245 16.12 -2.51 11.68
N ASP A 246 15.60 -1.28 11.71
CA ASP A 246 14.59 -0.79 12.67
C ASP A 246 13.17 -0.73 12.07
N VAL A 247 12.99 -1.28 10.87
CA VAL A 247 11.70 -1.41 10.19
C VAL A 247 11.29 -2.86 10.25
N HIS A 248 10.27 -3.12 11.04
CA HIS A 248 9.63 -4.42 11.07
C HIS A 248 8.80 -4.63 9.78
N LEU A 249 9.24 -5.56 8.95
CA LEU A 249 8.61 -5.86 7.66
C LEU A 249 7.32 -6.69 7.83
N ASP A 250 7.24 -7.54 8.85
CA ASP A 250 6.10 -8.41 9.13
C ASP A 250 4.95 -7.72 9.89
N ASN A 251 5.02 -6.40 10.06
CA ASN A 251 4.10 -5.65 10.91
C ASN A 251 2.78 -5.34 10.22
N ALA A 252 1.94 -6.36 10.13
CA ALA A 252 0.60 -6.27 9.61
C ALA A 252 -0.31 -5.32 10.43
N LEU A 253 -0.11 -5.26 11.76
CA LEU A 253 -0.87 -4.39 12.65
C LEU A 253 -0.27 -2.99 12.81
N THR A 254 -1.15 -1.97 12.84
CA THR A 254 -0.79 -0.61 13.26
C THR A 254 -0.27 -0.58 14.71
N GLU A 255 0.52 0.44 15.06
CA GLU A 255 1.05 0.58 16.41
C GLU A 255 -0.07 0.71 17.45
N SER A 256 -1.15 1.42 17.11
CA SER A 256 -2.33 1.53 17.98
C SER A 256 -3.01 0.18 18.14
N THR A 257 -3.22 -0.56 17.06
CA THR A 257 -3.85 -1.88 17.09
C THR A 257 -3.04 -2.87 17.93
N ARG A 258 -1.70 -2.80 17.89
CA ARG A 258 -0.85 -3.62 18.76
C ARG A 258 -1.02 -3.36 20.24
N LYS A 259 -1.21 -2.11 20.65
CA LYS A 259 -1.50 -1.77 22.05
C LYS A 259 -2.85 -2.36 22.48
N THR A 260 -3.86 -2.36 21.60
CA THR A 260 -5.11 -3.11 21.85
C THR A 260 -4.84 -4.60 21.95
N TRP A 261 -4.05 -5.16 21.03
CA TRP A 261 -3.78 -6.60 20.99
C TRP A 261 -3.13 -7.11 22.29
N GLN A 262 -2.16 -6.37 22.82
CA GLN A 262 -1.54 -6.67 24.12
C GLN A 262 -2.57 -6.75 25.25
N MET A 263 -3.57 -5.86 25.27
CA MET A 263 -4.62 -5.86 26.29
C MET A 263 -5.65 -6.96 26.07
N VAL A 264 -6.01 -7.26 24.82
CA VAL A 264 -6.89 -8.37 24.48
C VAL A 264 -6.27 -9.70 24.91
N LYS A 265 -4.96 -9.91 24.67
CA LYS A 265 -4.23 -11.09 25.18
C LYS A 265 -4.24 -11.23 26.71
N GLN A 266 -4.40 -10.11 27.43
CA GLN A 266 -4.53 -10.11 28.89
C GLN A 266 -5.97 -10.36 29.36
N GLY A 267 -6.92 -10.59 28.44
CA GLY A 267 -8.31 -10.88 28.76
C GLY A 267 -9.17 -9.65 29.07
N PHE A 268 -8.69 -8.43 28.78
CA PHE A 268 -9.51 -7.23 29.03
C PHE A 268 -10.67 -7.12 28.02
N PRO A 269 -11.91 -6.84 28.48
CA PRO A 269 -13.05 -6.63 27.59
C PRO A 269 -12.95 -5.30 26.83
N ILE A 270 -13.63 -5.20 25.69
CA ILE A 270 -13.57 -4.04 24.76
C ILE A 270 -13.79 -2.72 25.49
N GLN A 271 -14.83 -2.64 26.33
CA GLN A 271 -15.20 -1.43 27.07
C GLN A 271 -14.06 -1.02 28.03
N ARG A 272 -13.43 -1.98 28.70
CA ARG A 272 -12.33 -1.70 29.62
C ARG A 272 -11.08 -1.23 28.88
N ILE A 273 -10.78 -1.82 27.73
CA ILE A 273 -9.69 -1.35 26.86
C ILE A 273 -9.97 0.08 26.40
N ALA A 274 -11.20 0.39 26.00
CA ALA A 274 -11.59 1.73 25.56
C ALA A 274 -11.37 2.78 26.67
N GLU A 275 -11.74 2.46 27.91
CA GLU A 275 -11.49 3.29 29.09
C GLU A 275 -10.00 3.51 29.36
N ILE A 276 -9.20 2.43 29.48
CA ILE A 276 -7.78 2.53 29.81
C ILE A 276 -7.03 3.32 28.73
N ARG A 277 -7.39 3.09 27.46
CA ARG A 277 -6.78 3.76 26.31
C ARG A 277 -7.35 5.15 26.02
N LYS A 278 -8.43 5.55 26.70
CA LYS A 278 -9.19 6.80 26.42
C LYS A 278 -9.61 6.91 24.95
N LEU A 279 -10.10 5.81 24.39
CA LEU A 279 -10.59 5.72 23.01
C LEU A 279 -12.09 5.39 23.00
N LYS A 280 -12.75 5.64 21.87
CA LYS A 280 -14.15 5.21 21.67
C LYS A 280 -14.20 3.69 21.53
N THR A 281 -15.27 3.05 22.00
CA THR A 281 -15.53 1.62 21.81
C THR A 281 -15.41 1.21 20.34
N ALA A 282 -16.01 1.98 19.43
CA ALA A 282 -15.92 1.75 17.99
C ALA A 282 -14.47 1.73 17.45
N THR A 283 -13.56 2.51 18.07
CA THR A 283 -12.14 2.48 17.69
C THR A 283 -11.45 1.21 18.18
N ILE A 284 -11.83 0.68 19.34
CA ILE A 284 -11.32 -0.61 19.82
C ILE A 284 -11.88 -1.76 18.97
N GLU A 285 -13.16 -1.72 18.62
CA GLU A 285 -13.78 -2.65 17.67
C GLU A 285 -13.05 -2.64 16.32
N ASP A 286 -12.69 -1.47 15.79
CA ASP A 286 -11.88 -1.34 14.58
C ASP A 286 -10.51 -2.01 14.71
N HIS A 287 -9.83 -1.82 15.84
CA HIS A 287 -8.56 -2.50 16.11
C HIS A 287 -8.76 -4.02 16.17
N ILE A 288 -9.85 -4.52 16.75
CA ILE A 288 -10.14 -5.96 16.84
C ILE A 288 -10.42 -6.56 15.46
N VAL A 289 -11.12 -5.84 14.58
CA VAL A 289 -11.29 -6.25 13.18
C VAL A 289 -9.93 -6.35 12.46
N GLU A 290 -9.06 -5.35 12.62
CA GLU A 290 -7.70 -5.39 12.07
C GLU A 290 -6.87 -6.57 12.61
N ILE A 291 -6.96 -6.85 13.93
CA ILE A 291 -6.33 -8.03 14.55
C ILE A 291 -6.81 -9.31 13.85
N SER A 292 -8.12 -9.46 13.65
CA SER A 292 -8.68 -10.66 13.02
C SER A 292 -8.24 -10.90 11.57
N LEU A 293 -7.85 -9.84 10.85
CA LEU A 293 -7.36 -9.95 9.46
C LEU A 293 -5.90 -10.42 9.40
N HIS A 294 -5.13 -10.19 10.45
CA HIS A 294 -3.67 -10.24 10.40
C HIS A 294 -3.04 -11.20 11.41
N GLU A 295 -3.77 -11.62 12.44
CA GLU A 295 -3.29 -12.55 13.46
C GLU A 295 -4.04 -13.89 13.32
N PRO A 296 -3.44 -14.91 12.67
CA PRO A 296 -4.11 -16.20 12.42
C PRO A 296 -4.57 -16.91 13.70
N ALA A 297 -3.90 -16.67 14.82
CA ALA A 297 -4.23 -17.26 16.11
C ALA A 297 -5.42 -16.58 16.81
N PHE A 298 -5.93 -15.44 16.30
CA PHE A 298 -7.02 -14.72 16.92
C PHE A 298 -8.37 -15.40 16.67
N MET A 299 -9.03 -15.83 17.74
CA MET A 299 -10.35 -16.43 17.67
C MET A 299 -11.45 -15.39 17.85
N ILE A 300 -12.26 -15.19 16.80
CA ILE A 300 -13.41 -14.27 16.86
C ILE A 300 -14.62 -14.84 17.60
N ASN A 301 -14.56 -16.08 18.07
CA ASN A 301 -15.67 -16.80 18.70
C ASN A 301 -16.17 -16.13 19.98
N ASP A 302 -15.29 -15.38 20.66
CA ASP A 302 -15.64 -14.59 21.85
C ASP A 302 -16.55 -13.38 21.52
N TYR A 303 -16.65 -13.00 20.24
CA TYR A 303 -17.43 -11.84 19.78
C TYR A 303 -18.60 -12.24 18.88
N VAL A 304 -18.47 -13.31 18.11
CA VAL A 304 -19.48 -13.85 17.20
C VAL A 304 -19.44 -15.36 17.28
N SER A 305 -20.55 -16.01 17.66
CA SER A 305 -20.58 -17.47 17.74
C SER A 305 -20.31 -18.12 16.37
N ALA A 306 -19.86 -19.38 16.35
CA ALA A 306 -19.61 -20.08 15.08
C ALA A 306 -20.88 -20.22 14.23
N GLU A 307 -22.05 -20.40 14.86
CA GLU A 307 -23.34 -20.44 14.18
C GLU A 307 -23.69 -19.08 13.55
N ASP A 308 -23.53 -17.99 14.31
CA ASP A 308 -23.79 -16.64 13.81
C ASP A 308 -22.82 -16.25 12.67
N GLN A 309 -21.55 -16.66 12.76
CA GLN A 309 -20.58 -16.48 11.67
C GLN A 309 -21.05 -17.15 10.38
N LEU A 310 -21.54 -18.40 10.46
CA LEU A 310 -22.07 -19.14 9.31
C LEU A 310 -23.31 -18.45 8.74
N GLN A 311 -24.26 -18.03 9.58
CA GLN A 311 -25.47 -17.33 9.14
C GLN A 311 -25.15 -16.04 8.38
N ILE A 312 -24.20 -15.24 8.89
CA ILE A 312 -23.75 -14.01 8.23
C ILE A 312 -23.06 -14.33 6.90
N ALA A 313 -22.18 -15.34 6.88
CA ALA A 313 -21.43 -15.73 5.69
C ALA A 313 -22.34 -16.26 4.57
N GLU A 314 -23.30 -17.12 4.92
CA GLU A 314 -24.29 -17.67 3.99
C GLU A 314 -25.19 -16.58 3.42
N PHE A 315 -25.64 -15.64 4.26
CA PHE A 315 -26.43 -14.50 3.81
C PHE A 315 -25.64 -13.65 2.79
N ALA A 316 -24.39 -13.28 3.13
CA ALA A 316 -23.52 -12.50 2.26
C ALA A 316 -23.29 -13.20 0.90
N LYS A 317 -23.05 -14.51 0.92
CA LYS A 317 -22.87 -15.33 -0.30
C LYS A 317 -24.15 -15.41 -1.13
N ARG A 318 -25.31 -15.66 -0.50
CA ARG A 318 -26.61 -15.76 -1.18
C ARG A 318 -27.00 -14.45 -1.84
N MET A 319 -26.81 -13.34 -1.14
CA MET A 319 -27.14 -12.00 -1.63
C MET A 319 -26.03 -11.40 -2.51
N ARG A 320 -24.88 -12.07 -2.61
CA ARG A 320 -23.68 -11.62 -3.35
C ARG A 320 -23.27 -10.20 -2.97
N THR A 321 -23.31 -9.89 -1.67
CA THR A 321 -22.95 -8.56 -1.15
C THR A 321 -22.11 -8.68 0.11
N ASN A 322 -21.19 -7.73 0.24
CA ASN A 322 -20.37 -7.43 1.40
C ASN A 322 -20.74 -6.06 2.00
N LYS A 323 -21.89 -5.48 1.60
CA LYS A 323 -22.42 -4.26 2.21
C LYS A 323 -22.98 -4.58 3.57
N ILE A 324 -22.27 -4.15 4.60
CA ILE A 324 -22.59 -4.45 6.01
C ILE A 324 -24.03 -4.03 6.36
N LYS A 325 -24.49 -2.88 5.84
CA LYS A 325 -25.87 -2.41 6.03
C LYS A 325 -26.90 -3.37 5.44
N GLN A 326 -26.70 -3.84 4.20
CA GLN A 326 -27.63 -4.77 3.55
C GLN A 326 -27.68 -6.12 4.27
N ILE A 327 -26.52 -6.63 4.71
CA ILE A 327 -26.43 -7.86 5.50
C ILE A 327 -27.18 -7.70 6.82
N ARG A 328 -26.95 -6.58 7.51
CA ARG A 328 -27.59 -6.29 8.79
C ARG A 328 -29.11 -6.19 8.67
N ASP A 329 -29.58 -5.40 7.70
CA ASP A 329 -31.00 -5.15 7.51
C ASP A 329 -31.72 -6.43 7.03
N GLY A 330 -31.06 -7.26 6.20
CA GLY A 330 -31.58 -8.54 5.74
C GLY A 330 -31.52 -9.69 6.76
N LEU A 331 -30.76 -9.53 7.85
CA LEU A 331 -30.75 -10.40 9.02
C LEU A 331 -31.51 -9.76 10.19
N GLU A 332 -32.50 -8.91 9.89
CA GLU A 332 -33.44 -8.30 10.84
C GLU A 332 -32.74 -7.56 12.00
N GLN A 333 -31.57 -6.98 11.74
CA GLN A 333 -30.74 -6.27 12.73
C GLN A 333 -30.31 -7.12 13.93
N ARG A 334 -30.35 -8.46 13.81
CA ARG A 334 -29.90 -9.40 14.86
C ARG A 334 -28.43 -9.20 15.25
N PHE A 335 -27.60 -8.77 14.30
CA PHE A 335 -26.16 -8.61 14.48
C PHE A 335 -25.72 -7.15 14.45
N SER A 336 -24.76 -6.79 15.30
CA SER A 336 -24.15 -5.46 15.24
C SER A 336 -23.25 -5.31 14.01
N TYR A 337 -22.98 -4.06 13.62
CA TYR A 337 -22.01 -3.77 12.55
C TYR A 337 -20.63 -4.38 12.83
N PHE A 338 -20.21 -4.39 14.10
CA PHE A 338 -18.94 -5.00 14.52
C PHE A 338 -18.93 -6.52 14.29
N GLN A 339 -20.00 -7.22 14.68
CA GLN A 339 -20.11 -8.67 14.51
C GLN A 339 -20.12 -9.08 13.03
N ILE A 340 -20.88 -8.36 12.20
CA ILE A 340 -20.90 -8.62 10.76
C ILE A 340 -19.51 -8.41 10.15
N ARG A 341 -18.81 -7.34 10.53
CA ARG A 341 -17.46 -7.08 10.03
C ARG A 341 -16.49 -8.19 10.39
N LEU A 342 -16.52 -8.68 11.63
CA LEU A 342 -15.70 -9.82 12.07
C LEU A 342 -16.03 -11.10 11.31
N ALA A 343 -17.31 -11.41 11.10
CA ALA A 343 -17.68 -12.59 10.34
C ALA A 343 -17.17 -12.51 8.88
N LEU A 344 -17.18 -11.32 8.28
CA LEU A 344 -16.67 -11.09 6.93
C LEU A 344 -15.13 -11.12 6.83
N THR A 345 -14.36 -10.96 7.91
CA THR A 345 -12.88 -11.04 7.82
C THR A 345 -12.41 -12.45 7.46
N LYS A 346 -13.14 -13.50 7.85
CA LYS A 346 -12.85 -14.89 7.46
C LYS A 346 -13.09 -15.21 5.98
N GLN A 347 -13.76 -14.32 5.25
CA GLN A 347 -13.95 -14.48 3.80
C GLN A 347 -12.82 -13.82 2.99
N VAL A 348 -11.96 -13.04 3.64
CA VAL A 348 -10.81 -12.41 2.99
C VAL A 348 -9.75 -13.48 2.76
N GLN A 349 -9.47 -13.80 1.50
CA GLN A 349 -8.25 -14.53 1.16
C GLN A 349 -7.07 -13.68 1.64
N GLN A 350 -6.21 -14.24 2.51
CA GLN A 350 -4.96 -13.58 2.88
C GLN A 350 -4.19 -13.27 1.60
N TYR A 351 -3.59 -12.09 1.52
CA TYR A 351 -3.03 -11.48 0.33
C TYR A 351 -2.01 -12.38 -0.40
N ASP A 352 -2.49 -13.23 -1.30
CA ASP A 352 -1.67 -13.94 -2.28
C ASP A 352 -1.21 -12.99 -3.39
#